data_AF-K1Q1J6-F1
#
_entry.id   AF-K1Q1J6-F1
#
_cell.length_a   1.000
_cell.length_b   1.000
_cell.length_c   1.000
_cell.angle_alpha   90.00
_cell.angle_beta   90.00
_cell.angle_gamma   90.00
#
_symmetry.space_group_name_H-M   'P 1'
#
loop_
_entity.id
_entity.type
_entity.pdbx_description
1 polymer ?
#
loop_
_entity_poly.entity_id
_entity_poly.type
_entity_poly.pdbx_seq_one_letter_code
_entity_poly.pdbx_strand_id
1 'polypeptide(L)'
;MWDGWVGILDESQSQPQVIDVQKVPSCPASKKKWLEDAIAKKCSSKNVALKYHCLLNHWRNQSFVFCGEDKHIIGFFCPEYDEKRGKIQENYDFRCPGLINASVLIYRSSQVFHCKCI
;
A
#
# COMPACT_ATOMS: atom_id res chain seq x y z
N MET A 1 13.33 17.52 45.82
CA MET A 1 12.95 18.52 44.79
C MET A 1 14.13 18.79 43.88
N TRP A 2 14.42 17.87 42.96
CA TRP A 2 15.09 18.03 41.65
C TRP A 2 14.77 16.72 40.93
N ASP A 3 13.58 16.65 40.34
CA ASP A 3 13.15 15.51 39.54
C ASP A 3 13.72 15.65 38.13
N GLY A 4 14.03 14.50 37.50
CA GLY A 4 14.05 14.43 36.05
C GLY A 4 15.18 13.57 35.49
N TRP A 5 14.79 12.63 34.64
CA TRP A 5 15.57 11.77 33.73
C TRP A 5 15.77 10.32 34.18
N VAL A 6 14.75 9.51 33.90
CA VAL A 6 14.93 8.16 33.36
C VAL A 6 14.03 8.04 32.14
N GLY A 7 14.65 7.89 30.98
CA GLY A 7 13.98 7.91 29.70
C GLY A 7 13.10 6.70 29.48
N ILE A 8 11.94 6.96 28.88
CA ILE A 8 11.32 6.06 27.91
C ILE A 8 10.80 7.00 26.82
N LEU A 9 11.60 7.23 25.77
CA LEU A 9 11.02 7.52 24.48
C LEU A 9 10.37 6.19 24.08
N ASP A 10 9.06 6.08 24.27
CA ASP A 10 8.26 5.12 23.54
C ASP A 10 8.34 5.54 22.07
N GLU A 11 9.39 5.04 21.44
CA GLU A 11 9.54 5.03 20.00
C GLU A 11 8.62 3.92 19.46
N SER A 12 7.32 4.10 19.65
CA SER A 12 6.26 3.50 18.87
C SER A 12 6.45 4.04 17.45
N GLN A 13 7.39 3.45 16.72
CA GLN A 13 7.53 3.64 15.29
C GLN A 13 6.19 3.25 14.67
N SER A 14 5.44 4.27 14.26
CA SER A 14 4.26 4.20 13.43
C SER A 14 4.64 3.71 12.03
N GLN A 15 5.11 2.47 11.93
CA GLN A 15 5.23 1.83 10.63
C GLN A 15 3.81 1.62 10.10
N PRO A 16 3.51 2.03 8.85
CA PRO A 16 2.23 1.75 8.24
C PRO A 16 2.00 0.24 8.29
N GLN A 17 0.91 -0.15 8.95
CA GLN A 17 0.65 -1.54 9.27
C GLN A 17 0.34 -2.31 7.99
N VAL A 18 1.22 -3.26 7.61
CA VAL A 18 0.97 -4.25 6.56
C VAL A 18 0.89 -5.62 7.21
N ILE A 19 -0.23 -6.31 7.04
CA ILE A 19 -0.50 -7.62 7.62
C ILE A 19 -1.13 -8.58 6.60
N ASP A 20 -1.11 -9.88 6.93
CA ASP A 20 -1.69 -10.96 6.12
C ASP A 20 -1.21 -10.99 4.67
N VAL A 21 0.10 -10.80 4.51
CA VAL A 21 0.76 -10.79 3.21
C VAL A 21 0.74 -12.17 2.59
N GLN A 22 0.25 -12.24 1.36
CA GLN A 22 0.16 -13.46 0.57
C GLN A 22 0.70 -13.19 -0.82
N LYS A 23 1.67 -13.99 -1.24
CA LYS A 23 2.13 -13.98 -2.63
C LYS A 23 1.06 -14.60 -3.52
N VAL A 24 0.69 -13.93 -4.60
CA VAL A 24 -0.32 -14.39 -5.55
C VAL A 24 0.25 -14.42 -6.98
N PRO A 25 -0.34 -15.21 -7.91
CA PRO A 25 0.12 -15.24 -9.29
C PRO A 25 -0.01 -13.89 -10.01
N SER A 26 -1.08 -13.14 -9.72
CA SER A 26 -1.31 -11.82 -10.31
C SER A 26 -2.30 -11.01 -9.46
N CYS A 27 -2.24 -9.69 -9.61
CA CYS A 27 -3.22 -8.79 -9.03
C CYS A 27 -4.45 -8.61 -9.94
N PRO A 28 -5.62 -8.25 -9.39
CA PRO A 28 -6.83 -8.03 -10.18
C PRO A 28 -6.65 -6.92 -11.23
N ALA A 29 -6.86 -7.26 -12.51
CA ALA A 29 -6.75 -6.32 -13.62
C ALA A 29 -7.98 -5.41 -13.82
N SER A 30 -9.07 -5.64 -13.08
CA SER A 30 -10.30 -4.85 -13.20
C SER A 30 -10.79 -4.36 -11.84
N LYS A 31 -11.41 -3.17 -11.83
CA LYS A 31 -12.03 -2.59 -10.63
C LYS A 31 -13.07 -3.54 -10.01
N LYS A 32 -13.87 -4.23 -10.83
CA LYS A 32 -14.88 -5.19 -10.34
C LYS A 32 -14.21 -6.29 -9.52
N LYS A 33 -13.22 -6.97 -10.10
CA LYS A 33 -12.52 -8.07 -9.42
C LYS A 33 -11.73 -7.58 -8.19
N TRP A 34 -11.14 -6.39 -8.27
CA TRP A 34 -10.49 -5.75 -7.14
C TRP A 34 -11.44 -5.56 -5.94
N LEU A 35 -12.65 -5.06 -6.19
CA LEU A 35 -13.65 -4.84 -5.15
C LEU A 35 -14.16 -6.17 -4.57
N GLU A 36 -14.38 -7.18 -5.40
CA GLU A 36 -14.75 -8.53 -4.96
C GLU A 36 -13.69 -9.13 -4.02
N ASP A 37 -12.42 -9.05 -4.40
CA ASP A 37 -11.32 -9.57 -3.58
C ASP A 37 -11.12 -8.76 -2.29
N ALA A 38 -11.32 -7.44 -2.35
CA ALA A 38 -11.31 -6.57 -1.17
C ALA A 38 -12.39 -6.95 -0.15
N ILE A 39 -13.61 -7.22 -0.62
CA ILE A 39 -14.71 -7.70 0.22
C ILE A 39 -14.37 -9.07 0.82
N ALA A 40 -13.78 -9.97 0.03
CA ALA A 40 -13.41 -11.30 0.49
C ALA A 40 -12.28 -11.28 1.55
N LYS A 41 -11.28 -10.39 1.39
CA LYS A 41 -10.13 -10.29 2.31
C LYS A 41 -10.50 -9.70 3.69
N LYS A 42 -11.56 -8.88 3.77
CA LYS A 42 -12.12 -8.31 5.02
C LYS A 42 -11.10 -7.56 5.90
N CYS A 43 -10.23 -6.75 5.29
CA CYS A 43 -9.19 -6.00 6.01
C CYS A 43 -9.75 -5.09 7.10
N SER A 44 -10.89 -4.43 6.84
CA SER A 44 -11.55 -3.54 7.81
C SER A 44 -12.06 -4.25 9.06
N SER A 45 -12.33 -5.56 9.00
CA SER A 45 -12.73 -6.36 10.16
C SER A 45 -11.56 -6.65 11.10
N LYS A 46 -10.32 -6.54 10.61
CA LYS A 46 -9.09 -6.72 11.41
C LYS A 46 -8.69 -5.41 12.08
N ASN A 47 -8.72 -4.33 11.30
CA ASN A 47 -8.56 -2.97 11.79
C ASN A 47 -9.21 -2.02 10.75
N VAL A 48 -10.03 -1.09 11.23
CA VAL A 48 -10.80 -0.17 10.38
C VAL A 48 -9.93 0.73 9.49
N ALA A 49 -8.68 0.97 9.88
CA ALA A 49 -7.70 1.72 9.10
C ALA A 49 -7.18 0.94 7.89
N LEU A 50 -7.19 -0.39 7.94
CA LEU A 50 -6.61 -1.24 6.90
C LEU A 50 -7.52 -1.39 5.69
N LYS A 51 -6.91 -1.27 4.52
CA LYS A 51 -7.52 -1.46 3.21
C LYS A 51 -6.91 -2.68 2.53
N TYR A 52 -7.65 -3.17 1.54
CA TYR A 52 -7.15 -4.20 0.65
C TYR A 52 -6.12 -3.59 -0.30
N HIS A 53 -4.97 -4.26 -0.41
CA HIS A 53 -3.97 -3.96 -1.41
C HIS A 53 -3.63 -5.23 -2.18
N CYS A 54 -3.42 -5.07 -3.48
CA CYS A 54 -2.63 -5.98 -4.27
C CYS A 54 -1.58 -5.21 -5.04
N LEU A 55 -0.31 -5.35 -4.68
CA LEU A 55 0.81 -4.61 -5.26
C LEU A 55 1.87 -5.55 -5.81
N LEU A 56 2.60 -5.06 -6.82
CA LEU A 56 3.80 -5.74 -7.29
C LEU A 56 5.01 -5.34 -6.45
N ASN A 57 6.04 -6.17 -6.45
CA ASN A 57 7.34 -5.78 -5.89
C ASN A 57 8.09 -4.81 -6.82
N HIS A 58 9.29 -4.40 -6.37
CA HIS A 58 10.13 -3.46 -7.09
C HIS A 58 10.44 -3.85 -8.54
N TRP A 59 10.73 -5.13 -8.77
CA TRP A 59 11.01 -5.67 -10.11
C TRP A 59 9.78 -6.00 -10.93
N ARG A 60 8.57 -5.82 -10.37
CA ARG A 60 7.27 -6.15 -10.98
C ARG A 60 7.14 -7.59 -11.47
N ASN A 61 7.90 -8.51 -10.89
CA ASN A 61 7.87 -9.94 -11.24
C ASN A 61 7.11 -10.79 -10.22
N GLN A 62 6.62 -10.18 -9.13
CA GLN A 62 5.85 -10.85 -8.10
C GLN A 62 4.70 -9.95 -7.62
N SER A 63 3.58 -10.57 -7.28
CA SER A 63 2.37 -9.90 -6.79
C SER A 63 2.06 -10.32 -5.36
N PHE A 64 1.59 -9.36 -4.55
CA PHE A 64 1.28 -9.57 -3.15
C PHE A 64 -0.10 -9.01 -2.82
N VAL A 65 -0.95 -9.83 -2.23
CA VAL A 65 -2.22 -9.42 -1.62
C VAL A 65 -2.03 -9.28 -0.12
N PHE A 66 -2.46 -8.17 0.46
CA PHE A 66 -2.33 -7.91 1.89
C PHE A 66 -3.35 -6.88 2.39
N CYS A 67 -3.44 -6.76 3.71
CA CYS A 67 -4.15 -5.67 4.35
C CYS A 67 -3.12 -4.60 4.78
N GLY A 68 -3.33 -3.37 4.36
CA GLY A 68 -2.36 -2.28 4.55
C GLY A 68 -3.06 -0.96 4.85
N GLU A 69 -2.39 -0.07 5.58
CA GLU A 69 -2.80 1.34 5.59
C GLU A 69 -2.54 1.99 4.23
N ASP A 70 -3.42 2.92 3.85
CA ASP A 70 -3.25 3.67 2.60
C ASP A 70 -2.00 4.56 2.67
N LYS A 71 -1.01 4.26 1.83
CA LYS A 71 0.04 5.23 1.49
C LYS A 71 -0.45 6.25 0.48
N HIS A 72 -0.14 7.52 0.72
CA HIS A 72 -0.24 8.58 -0.29
C HIS A 72 0.93 8.47 -1.25
N ILE A 73 0.63 8.19 -2.51
CA ILE A 73 1.59 8.09 -3.60
C ILE A 73 1.67 9.46 -4.26
N ILE A 74 2.85 10.08 -4.19
CA ILE A 74 3.10 11.42 -4.74
C ILE A 74 3.65 11.29 -6.15
N GLY A 75 3.11 12.08 -7.07
CA GLY A 75 3.45 12.08 -8.48
C GLY A 75 2.75 10.99 -9.28
N PHE A 76 3.28 10.72 -10.47
CA PHE A 76 2.74 9.74 -11.40
C PHE A 76 3.38 8.37 -11.23
N PHE A 77 3.77 7.95 -10.02
CA PHE A 77 4.44 6.68 -9.79
C PHE A 77 3.46 5.57 -9.46
N CYS A 78 3.83 4.31 -9.75
CA CYS A 78 3.10 3.14 -9.28
C CYS A 78 3.49 2.81 -7.84
N PRO A 79 2.56 2.44 -6.94
CA PRO A 79 2.92 1.85 -5.67
C PRO A 79 3.49 0.45 -5.88
N GLU A 80 4.49 0.10 -5.09
CA GLU A 80 5.05 -1.23 -4.92
C GLU A 80 4.97 -1.68 -3.46
N TYR A 81 5.08 -2.99 -3.26
CA TYR A 81 5.35 -3.58 -1.97
C TYR A 81 6.86 -3.89 -1.85
N ASP A 82 7.55 -3.20 -0.94
CA ASP A 82 8.93 -3.50 -0.58
C ASP A 82 8.93 -4.71 0.35
N GLU A 83 9.13 -5.90 -0.23
CA GLU A 83 9.15 -7.17 0.49
C GLU A 83 10.21 -7.20 1.60
N LYS A 84 11.35 -6.51 1.41
CA LYS A 84 12.45 -6.52 2.37
C LYS A 84 12.13 -5.65 3.59
N ARG A 85 11.43 -4.53 3.38
CA ARG A 85 11.07 -3.58 4.44
C ARG A 85 9.62 -3.75 4.94
N GLY A 86 8.83 -4.60 4.31
CA GLY A 86 7.45 -4.87 4.68
C GLY A 86 6.51 -3.67 4.51
N LYS A 87 6.77 -2.76 3.57
CA LYS A 87 6.02 -1.50 3.43
C LYS A 87 5.58 -1.20 2.01
N ILE A 88 4.54 -0.37 1.88
CA ILE A 88 4.15 0.23 0.60
C ILE A 88 5.09 1.39 0.29
N GLN A 89 5.56 1.52 -0.94
CA GLN A 89 6.30 2.69 -1.41
C GLN A 89 6.06 3.01 -2.87
N GLU A 90 6.52 4.17 -3.31
CA GLU A 90 6.56 4.57 -4.70
C GLU A 90 7.62 3.75 -5.43
N ASN A 91 7.27 3.24 -6.59
CA ASN A 91 8.22 2.72 -7.55
C ASN A 91 8.58 3.83 -8.54
N TYR A 92 9.79 4.36 -8.42
CA TYR A 92 10.25 5.48 -9.25
C TYR A 92 10.57 5.11 -10.71
N ASP A 93 10.68 3.81 -11.01
CA ASP A 93 10.95 3.31 -12.36
C ASP A 93 9.68 3.14 -13.20
N PHE A 94 8.51 3.06 -12.55
CA PHE A 94 7.24 2.81 -13.22
C PHE A 94 6.24 3.92 -12.97
N ARG A 95 5.74 4.48 -14.07
CA ARG A 95 4.75 5.55 -14.02
C ARG A 95 3.33 5.03 -14.22
N CYS A 96 2.38 5.67 -13.55
CA CYS A 96 0.95 5.56 -13.79
C CYS A 96 0.53 6.54 -14.90
N PRO A 97 0.33 6.08 -16.14
CA PRO A 97 -0.12 6.94 -17.24
C PRO A 97 -1.60 7.35 -17.11
N GLY A 98 -2.38 6.66 -16.27
CA GLY A 98 -3.82 6.90 -16.09
C GLY A 98 -4.17 8.24 -15.43
N LEU A 99 -3.18 8.93 -14.84
CA LEU A 99 -3.35 10.22 -14.17
C LEU A 99 -2.84 11.41 -15.00
N ILE A 100 -2.39 11.20 -16.24
CA ILE A 100 -1.78 12.28 -17.06
C ILE A 100 -2.76 13.44 -17.34
N ASN A 101 -4.08 13.21 -17.26
CA ASN A 101 -5.11 14.25 -17.39
C ASN A 101 -5.68 14.74 -16.04
N ALA A 102 -5.23 14.18 -14.91
CA ALA A 102 -5.72 14.56 -13.61
C ALA A 102 -4.77 15.61 -13.00
N SER A 103 -5.33 16.75 -12.62
CA SER A 103 -4.73 17.76 -11.74
C SER A 103 -4.30 17.24 -10.35
N VAL A 104 -4.33 15.93 -10.16
CA VAL A 104 -4.14 15.22 -8.90
C VAL A 104 -2.76 14.58 -8.90
N LEU A 105 -1.81 15.27 -8.28
CA LEU A 105 -0.45 14.79 -8.06
C LEU A 105 -0.34 13.78 -6.91
N ILE A 106 -1.45 13.42 -6.23
CA ILE A 106 -1.42 12.54 -5.05
C ILE A 106 -2.63 11.59 -5.08
N TYR A 107 -2.39 10.29 -4.97
CA TYR A 107 -3.47 9.30 -4.86
C TYR A 107 -3.17 8.24 -3.79
N ARG A 108 -4.19 7.48 -3.39
CA ARG A 108 -4.04 6.43 -2.38
C ARG A 108 -3.65 5.11 -3.00
N SER A 109 -2.70 4.41 -2.40
CA SER A 109 -2.21 3.12 -2.88
C SER A 109 -3.28 2.02 -3.00
N SER A 110 -4.40 2.06 -2.25
CA SER A 110 -5.53 1.13 -2.46
C SER A 110 -6.35 1.41 -3.73
N GLN A 111 -6.12 2.56 -4.37
CA GLN A 111 -6.78 2.98 -5.62
C GLN A 111 -5.92 2.72 -6.86
N VAL A 112 -4.86 1.89 -6.72
CA VAL A 112 -3.91 1.56 -7.79
C VAL A 112 -4.59 1.00 -9.06
N PHE A 113 -5.78 0.41 -8.97
CA PHE A 113 -6.54 -0.07 -10.14
C PHE A 113 -7.02 1.05 -11.08
N HIS A 114 -6.98 2.33 -10.67
CA HIS A 114 -7.17 3.47 -11.57
C HIS A 114 -5.93 3.74 -12.44
N CYS A 115 -4.79 3.17 -12.05
CA CYS A 115 -3.54 3.19 -12.76
C CYS A 115 -3.32 1.84 -13.45
N LYS A 116 -2.78 1.83 -14.68
CA LYS A 116 -2.29 0.60 -15.33
C LYS A 116 -0.97 0.12 -14.69
N CYS A 117 -0.94 0.04 -13.36
CA CYS A 117 0.21 -0.36 -12.56
C CYS A 117 0.20 -1.86 -12.24
N ILE A 118 -0.84 -2.57 -12.65
CA ILE A 118 -1.06 -4.01 -12.45
C ILE A 118 -1.19 -4.67 -13.81
#